data_AF-A0AAE1UQL3-F1
#
_entry.id   AF-A0AAE1UQL3-F1
#
_cell.length_a   1.000
_cell.length_b   1.000
_cell.length_c   1.000
_cell.angle_alpha   90.00
_cell.angle_beta   90.00
_cell.angle_gamma   90.00
#
_symmetry.space_group_name_H-M   'P 1'
#
loop_
_entity.id
_entity.type
_entity.pdbx_description
1 polymer ?
#
loop_
_entity_poly.entity_id
_entity_poly.type
_entity_poly.pdbx_seq_one_letter_code
_entity_poly.pdbx_strand_id
1 'polypeptide(L)'
;MTLLIHIPHINTSFSNGILLLRPRPHNCQQVVHLELCGCTRTQQLATCPPQDTKHTDQSTCGSTATLRGPGQKVVSYVVFGKFPSPYYMGLEKLVYEVPKFYPGWSMRVYLNWAEDKHRDLVCALACNNSHLDICDVQNLPGIGDVSESFGMTWRFSIMGDPLVDRYIVRDLDAPIIQREVDAVNEWISLGTVVLPLYEGPPPSPLCRDGRDVGRMQHLAPQQDQGDQTLIILRQEEIWR
;
A
#
# COMPACT_ATOMS: atom_id res chain seq x y z
N MET A 1 -36.70 28.15 24.64
CA MET A 1 -37.36 26.96 24.06
C MET A 1 -36.56 26.59 22.81
N THR A 2 -35.49 25.82 22.98
CA THR A 2 -34.53 25.52 21.91
C THR A 2 -35.02 24.28 21.16
N LEU A 3 -35.35 24.45 19.88
CA LEU A 3 -35.84 23.38 19.02
C LEU A 3 -34.67 22.40 18.74
N LEU A 4 -34.60 21.31 19.50
CA LEU A 4 -33.70 20.19 19.21
C LEU A 4 -34.26 19.42 18.01
N ILE A 5 -33.80 19.78 16.80
CA ILE A 5 -34.07 18.99 15.60
C ILE A 5 -33.18 17.75 15.67
N HIS A 6 -33.76 16.61 16.02
CA HIS A 6 -33.06 15.34 15.99
C HIS A 6 -32.99 14.84 14.53
N ILE A 7 -31.89 15.12 13.85
CA ILE A 7 -31.60 14.56 12.52
C ILE A 7 -30.86 13.23 12.72
N PRO A 8 -31.43 12.06 12.36
CA PRO A 8 -30.92 10.74 12.75
C PRO A 8 -29.55 10.34 12.16
N HIS A 9 -28.87 11.24 11.44
CA HIS A 9 -27.66 10.98 10.66
C HIS A 9 -26.43 11.83 11.04
N ILE A 10 -26.50 12.66 12.09
CA ILE A 10 -25.40 13.59 12.43
C ILE A 10 -24.96 13.41 13.89
N ASN A 11 -23.66 13.32 14.13
CA ASN A 11 -23.11 13.50 15.47
C ASN A 11 -22.85 14.98 15.70
N THR A 12 -23.45 15.53 16.74
CA THR A 12 -23.26 16.92 17.15
C THR A 12 -22.15 16.97 18.19
N SER A 13 -21.10 17.73 17.91
CA SER A 13 -20.06 18.08 18.88
C SER A 13 -19.92 19.59 18.92
N PHE A 14 -19.81 20.14 20.13
CA PHE A 14 -19.55 21.55 20.35
C PHE A 14 -18.08 21.75 20.69
N SER A 15 -17.39 22.57 19.90
CA SER A 15 -16.05 23.07 20.22
C SER A 15 -16.01 24.57 19.88
N ASN A 16 -15.52 25.40 20.80
CA ASN A 16 -15.44 26.86 20.65
C ASN A 16 -16.75 27.54 20.19
N GLY A 17 -17.90 27.08 20.69
CA GLY A 17 -19.20 27.67 20.36
C GLY A 17 -19.71 27.37 18.94
N ILE A 18 -18.99 26.56 18.15
CA ILE A 18 -19.39 26.13 16.81
C ILE A 18 -19.94 24.70 16.90
N LEU A 19 -21.15 24.51 16.35
CA LEU A 19 -21.75 23.20 16.16
C LEU A 19 -21.06 22.52 14.97
N LEU A 20 -20.14 21.59 15.26
CA LEU A 20 -19.54 20.76 14.22
C LEU A 20 -20.47 19.59 13.94
N LEU A 21 -21.14 19.65 12.79
CA LEU A 21 -21.86 18.51 12.21
C LEU A 21 -20.83 17.60 11.56
N ARG A 22 -20.37 16.56 12.27
CA ARG A 22 -19.56 15.50 11.64
C ARG A 22 -20.50 14.43 11.10
N PRO A 23 -20.50 14.14 9.79
CA PRO A 23 -21.13 12.93 9.27
C PRO A 23 -20.58 11.75 10.06
N ARG A 24 -21.44 10.84 10.54
CA ARG A 24 -20.94 9.54 11.00
C ARG A 24 -20.18 8.90 9.83
N PRO A 25 -19.06 8.21 10.06
CA PRO A 25 -18.48 7.38 9.01
C PRO A 25 -19.53 6.30 8.69
N HIS A 26 -20.33 6.55 7.66
CA HIS A 26 -21.12 5.51 7.05
C HIS A 26 -20.13 4.48 6.54
N ASN A 27 -20.34 3.21 6.86
CA ASN A 27 -19.57 2.07 6.37
C ASN A 27 -19.71 2.06 4.84
N CYS A 28 -18.85 2.81 4.15
CA CYS A 28 -19.03 3.19 2.76
C CYS A 28 -18.49 2.08 1.87
N GLN A 29 -19.41 1.31 1.30
CA GLN A 29 -19.11 0.14 0.50
C GLN A 29 -19.71 0.25 -0.90
N GLN A 30 -18.96 -0.20 -1.91
CA GLN A 30 -19.43 -0.27 -3.28
C GLN A 30 -18.99 -1.59 -3.94
N VAL A 31 -19.82 -2.12 -4.83
CA VAL A 31 -19.45 -3.23 -5.71
C VAL A 31 -18.54 -2.69 -6.81
N VAL A 32 -17.35 -3.25 -6.91
CA VAL A 32 -16.35 -2.90 -7.94
C VAL A 32 -16.11 -4.08 -8.87
N HIS A 33 -15.74 -3.79 -10.11
CA HIS A 33 -15.34 -4.79 -11.10
C HIS A 33 -13.80 -4.82 -11.20
N LEU A 34 -13.21 -6.01 -11.08
CA LEU A 34 -11.78 -6.23 -11.25
C LEU A 34 -11.55 -6.66 -12.70
N GLU A 35 -11.28 -5.68 -13.57
CA GLU A 35 -11.16 -5.90 -15.03
C GLU A 35 -10.16 -7.01 -15.38
N LEU A 36 -8.98 -7.01 -14.74
CA LEU A 36 -7.96 -8.04 -14.93
C LEU A 36 -8.48 -9.46 -14.63
N CYS A 37 -9.34 -9.62 -13.63
CA CYS A 37 -9.82 -10.92 -13.17
C CYS A 37 -11.22 -11.29 -13.64
N GLY A 38 -11.96 -10.36 -14.27
CA GLY A 38 -13.33 -10.58 -14.70
C GLY A 38 -14.33 -10.87 -13.56
N CYS A 39 -14.03 -10.45 -12.33
CA CYS A 39 -14.88 -10.69 -11.16
C CYS A 39 -15.38 -9.40 -10.52
N THR A 40 -16.31 -9.50 -9.58
CA THR A 40 -16.80 -8.36 -8.79
C THR A 40 -16.63 -8.63 -7.30
N ARG A 41 -16.40 -7.56 -6.53
CA ARG A 41 -16.34 -7.64 -5.06
C ARG A 41 -16.82 -6.37 -4.40
N THR A 42 -17.24 -6.46 -3.14
CA THR A 42 -17.56 -5.29 -2.32
C THR A 42 -16.28 -4.68 -1.75
N GLN A 43 -16.04 -3.39 -1.99
CA GLN A 43 -14.86 -2.66 -1.53
C GLN A 43 -15.26 -1.51 -0.60
N GLN A 44 -14.44 -1.29 0.42
CA GLN A 44 -14.54 -0.12 1.30
C GLN A 44 -13.93 1.11 0.63
N LEU A 45 -14.61 2.25 0.71
CA LEU A 45 -14.19 3.53 0.16
C LEU A 45 -13.99 4.56 1.29
N ALA A 46 -13.19 5.59 1.03
CA ALA A 46 -13.02 6.69 1.97
C ALA A 46 -14.31 7.54 2.14
N THR A 47 -15.03 7.78 1.04
CA THR A 47 -16.27 8.59 1.04
C THR A 47 -17.31 8.07 0.06
N CYS A 48 -18.59 8.30 0.36
CA CYS A 48 -19.74 7.99 -0.47
C CYS A 48 -20.51 9.29 -0.78
N PRO A 49 -20.79 9.65 -2.05
CA PRO A 49 -20.34 8.96 -3.28
C PRO A 49 -18.81 9.00 -3.45
N PRO A 50 -18.21 8.12 -4.27
CA PRO A 50 -16.79 8.23 -4.63
C PRO A 50 -16.50 9.65 -5.10
N GLN A 51 -15.40 10.24 -4.63
CA GLN A 51 -15.04 11.58 -5.08
C GLN A 51 -14.80 11.57 -6.59
N ASP A 52 -15.31 12.59 -7.27
CA ASP A 52 -15.04 12.82 -8.69
C ASP A 52 -13.59 13.28 -8.83
N THR A 53 -12.68 12.31 -8.91
CA THR A 53 -11.23 12.51 -9.02
C THR A 53 -10.92 13.11 -10.39
N LYS A 54 -10.25 14.26 -10.44
CA LYS A 54 -9.69 14.76 -11.71
C LYS A 54 -8.64 13.76 -12.21
N HIS A 55 -8.28 13.82 -13.50
CA HIS A 55 -7.28 12.93 -14.10
C HIS A 55 -5.92 12.91 -13.37
N THR A 56 -5.60 13.96 -12.60
CA THR A 56 -4.41 14.09 -11.74
C THR A 56 -4.49 13.31 -10.43
N ASP A 57 -5.64 12.75 -10.10
CA ASP A 57 -5.95 12.12 -8.82
C ASP A 57 -6.20 10.61 -9.01
N GLN A 58 -5.60 10.00 -10.04
CA GLN A 58 -5.72 8.57 -10.33
C GLN A 58 -4.60 7.79 -9.64
N SER A 59 -4.94 6.62 -9.12
CA SER A 59 -3.94 5.69 -8.59
C SER A 59 -3.12 5.08 -9.72
N THR A 60 -1.84 4.86 -9.45
CA THR A 60 -0.88 4.12 -10.29
C THR A 60 -1.19 2.62 -10.39
N CYS A 61 -2.18 2.11 -9.65
CA CYS A 61 -2.59 0.71 -9.63
C CYS A 61 -4.03 0.51 -10.20
N GLY A 62 -4.49 1.43 -11.05
CA GLY A 62 -5.74 1.26 -11.80
C GLY A 62 -7.01 1.75 -11.08
N SER A 63 -8.16 1.42 -11.66
CA SER A 63 -9.47 1.98 -11.28
C SER A 63 -9.93 1.54 -9.88
N THR A 64 -9.74 0.28 -9.52
CA THR A 64 -10.13 -0.25 -8.20
C THR A 64 -9.35 0.38 -7.05
N ALA A 65 -8.06 0.66 -7.25
CA ALA A 65 -7.24 1.41 -6.30
C ALA A 65 -7.62 2.89 -6.27
N THR A 66 -7.96 3.49 -7.43
CA THR A 66 -8.44 4.87 -7.53
C THR A 66 -9.73 5.09 -6.74
N LEU A 67 -10.69 4.17 -6.83
CA LEU A 67 -11.98 4.26 -6.15
C LEU A 67 -11.88 4.34 -4.62
N ARG A 68 -10.79 3.84 -4.02
CA ARG A 68 -10.55 3.96 -2.57
C ARG A 68 -10.46 5.43 -2.14
N GLY A 69 -10.06 6.33 -3.03
CA GLY A 69 -9.85 7.75 -2.78
C GLY A 69 -8.46 8.06 -2.21
N PRO A 70 -8.19 9.33 -1.86
CA PRO A 70 -6.94 9.75 -1.24
C PRO A 70 -6.82 9.23 0.20
N GLY A 71 -5.63 9.32 0.81
CA GLY A 71 -5.43 8.91 2.20
C GLY A 71 -5.08 7.43 2.37
N GLN A 72 -4.72 6.73 1.30
CA GLN A 72 -4.51 5.29 1.37
C GLN A 72 -3.25 4.94 2.16
N LYS A 73 -3.32 3.82 2.88
CA LYS A 73 -2.18 3.18 3.52
C LYS A 73 -1.99 1.81 2.89
N VAL A 74 -0.82 1.56 2.29
CA VAL A 74 -0.63 0.43 1.38
C VAL A 74 0.58 -0.42 1.74
N VAL A 75 0.43 -1.74 1.77
CA VAL A 75 1.56 -2.67 1.78
C VAL A 75 1.81 -3.16 0.35
N SER A 76 2.98 -2.83 -0.19
CA SER A 76 3.39 -3.07 -1.57
C SER A 76 4.27 -4.31 -1.68
N TYR A 77 3.89 -5.22 -2.58
CA TYR A 77 4.56 -6.47 -2.89
C TYR A 77 4.72 -6.65 -4.39
N VAL A 78 5.60 -7.58 -4.79
CA VAL A 78 5.77 -7.95 -6.18
C VAL A 78 5.75 -9.48 -6.36
N VAL A 79 5.13 -9.92 -7.44
CA VAL A 79 5.16 -11.30 -7.94
C VAL A 79 5.96 -11.25 -9.25
N PHE A 80 7.11 -11.95 -9.28
CA PHE A 80 8.00 -12.01 -10.44
C PHE A 80 8.80 -13.31 -10.41
N GLY A 81 9.43 -13.69 -11.53
CA GLY A 81 10.29 -14.87 -11.61
C GLY A 81 9.60 -16.12 -12.17
N LYS A 82 10.19 -17.29 -11.91
CA LYS A 82 9.76 -18.57 -12.51
C LYS A 82 8.65 -19.25 -11.70
N PHE A 83 7.61 -19.72 -12.39
CA PHE A 83 6.55 -20.57 -11.85
C PHE A 83 6.72 -22.05 -12.25
N PRO A 84 6.45 -23.01 -11.33
CA PRO A 84 6.17 -22.87 -9.90
C PRO A 84 7.41 -22.63 -9.02
N SER A 85 7.23 -21.92 -7.91
CA SER A 85 8.26 -21.69 -6.88
C SER A 85 7.63 -21.59 -5.47
N PRO A 86 8.33 -22.02 -4.39
CA PRO A 86 7.90 -21.77 -3.01
C PRO A 86 7.65 -20.29 -2.68
N TYR A 87 8.30 -19.37 -3.41
CA TYR A 87 8.13 -17.92 -3.28
C TYR A 87 6.65 -17.48 -3.26
N TYR A 88 5.80 -18.15 -4.04
CA TYR A 88 4.38 -17.76 -4.19
C TYR A 88 3.49 -18.22 -3.04
N MET A 89 3.93 -19.18 -2.21
CA MET A 89 3.20 -19.58 -1.00
C MET A 89 3.09 -18.43 0.01
N GLY A 90 4.03 -17.48 -0.04
CA GLY A 90 4.01 -16.28 0.80
C GLY A 90 2.78 -15.41 0.52
N LEU A 91 2.35 -15.31 -0.74
CA LEU A 91 1.24 -14.42 -1.14
C LEU A 91 -0.08 -14.80 -0.43
N GLU A 92 -0.47 -16.07 -0.48
CA GLU A 92 -1.70 -16.55 0.15
C GLU A 92 -1.71 -16.23 1.65
N LYS A 93 -0.59 -16.49 2.34
CA LYS A 93 -0.43 -16.20 3.76
C LYS A 93 -0.54 -14.70 4.04
N LEU A 94 0.18 -13.87 3.29
CA LEU A 94 0.24 -12.43 3.48
C LEU A 94 -1.12 -11.74 3.28
N VAL A 95 -1.94 -12.23 2.35
CA VAL A 95 -3.31 -11.70 2.13
C VAL A 95 -4.13 -11.78 3.42
N TYR A 96 -3.95 -12.80 4.25
CA TYR A 96 -4.64 -12.93 5.54
C TYR A 96 -3.91 -12.26 6.72
N GLU A 97 -2.61 -12.04 6.63
CA GLU A 97 -1.81 -11.43 7.69
C GLU A 97 -1.84 -9.91 7.66
N VAL A 98 -1.79 -9.29 6.49
CA VAL A 98 -1.85 -7.82 6.33
C VAL A 98 -3.02 -7.19 7.10
N PRO A 99 -4.29 -7.64 6.97
CA PRO A 99 -5.38 -7.03 7.72
C PRO A 99 -5.33 -7.28 9.23
N LYS A 100 -4.57 -8.29 9.70
CA LYS A 100 -4.38 -8.57 11.14
C LYS A 100 -3.33 -7.65 11.75
N PHE A 101 -2.19 -7.49 11.07
CA PHE A 101 -1.07 -6.68 11.57
C PHE A 101 -1.19 -5.20 11.23
N TYR A 102 -1.81 -4.88 10.09
CA TYR A 102 -2.03 -3.52 9.61
C TYR A 102 -3.53 -3.26 9.32
N PRO A 103 -4.38 -3.18 10.35
CA PRO A 103 -5.82 -2.95 10.16
C PRO A 103 -6.11 -1.67 9.36
N GLY A 104 -6.97 -1.80 8.36
CA GLY A 104 -7.35 -0.69 7.48
C GLY A 104 -6.31 -0.30 6.43
N TRP A 105 -5.23 -1.08 6.27
CA TRP A 105 -4.32 -0.96 5.13
C TRP A 105 -4.80 -1.83 3.97
N SER A 106 -4.53 -1.40 2.75
CA SER A 106 -4.67 -2.24 1.56
C SER A 106 -3.35 -2.90 1.19
N MET A 107 -3.44 -3.95 0.40
CA MET A 107 -2.32 -4.68 -0.17
C MET A 107 -2.30 -4.44 -1.67
N ARG A 108 -1.14 -4.15 -2.25
CA ARG A 108 -0.95 -4.04 -3.70
C ARG A 108 0.09 -5.03 -4.16
N VAL A 109 -0.25 -5.78 -5.20
CA VAL A 109 0.65 -6.77 -5.82
C VAL A 109 0.92 -6.35 -7.25
N TYR A 110 2.18 -6.03 -7.51
CA TYR A 110 2.69 -5.72 -8.85
C TYR A 110 3.11 -7.01 -9.55
N LEU A 111 2.69 -7.20 -10.80
CA LEU A 111 3.14 -8.29 -11.66
C LEU A 111 3.09 -7.92 -13.14
N ASN A 112 3.82 -8.67 -13.97
CA ASN A 112 3.72 -8.57 -15.42
C ASN A 112 2.52 -9.38 -15.90
N TRP A 113 1.39 -8.72 -16.18
CA TRP A 113 0.19 -9.45 -16.54
C TRP A 113 0.46 -10.38 -17.73
N ALA A 114 1.00 -9.91 -18.87
CA ALA A 114 1.21 -10.72 -20.08
C ALA A 114 1.98 -12.03 -19.88
N GLU A 115 3.00 -12.04 -19.03
CA GLU A 115 3.91 -13.20 -18.89
C GLU A 115 3.59 -14.09 -17.70
N ASP A 116 2.83 -13.56 -16.75
CA ASP A 116 2.69 -14.19 -15.46
C ASP A 116 1.65 -15.33 -15.51
N LYS A 117 2.09 -16.52 -15.09
CA LYS A 117 1.26 -17.74 -15.00
C LYS A 117 0.47 -17.83 -13.68
N HIS A 118 0.63 -16.86 -12.78
CA HIS A 118 0.01 -16.72 -11.48
C HIS A 118 -1.35 -16.03 -11.50
N ARG A 119 -1.82 -15.57 -12.67
CA ARG A 119 -3.07 -14.82 -12.79
C ARG A 119 -4.23 -15.51 -12.08
N ASP A 120 -4.39 -16.81 -12.24
CA ASP A 120 -5.49 -17.57 -11.61
C ASP A 120 -5.42 -17.52 -10.08
N LEU A 121 -4.22 -17.70 -9.50
CA LEU A 121 -4.01 -17.61 -8.05
C LEU A 121 -4.24 -16.19 -7.54
N VAL A 122 -3.62 -15.20 -8.19
CA VAL A 122 -3.72 -13.79 -7.79
C VAL A 122 -5.18 -13.32 -7.91
N CYS A 123 -5.90 -13.74 -8.95
CA CYS A 123 -7.32 -13.45 -9.12
C CYS A 123 -8.19 -14.15 -8.08
N ALA A 124 -7.97 -15.43 -7.80
CA ALA A 124 -8.70 -16.13 -6.75
C ALA A 124 -8.57 -15.41 -5.40
N LEU A 125 -7.39 -14.87 -5.10
CA LEU A 125 -7.16 -14.06 -3.92
C LEU A 125 -7.84 -12.69 -4.03
N ALA A 126 -7.61 -11.93 -5.10
CA ALA A 126 -8.11 -10.57 -5.24
C ALA A 126 -9.65 -10.48 -5.33
N CYS A 127 -10.31 -11.45 -5.96
CA CYS A 127 -11.77 -11.51 -6.01
C CYS A 127 -12.39 -11.74 -4.63
N ASN A 128 -11.71 -12.48 -3.74
CA ASN A 128 -12.21 -12.83 -2.42
C ASN A 128 -11.74 -11.89 -1.30
N ASN A 129 -10.79 -10.98 -1.59
CA ASN A 129 -10.17 -10.12 -0.59
C ASN A 129 -10.22 -8.65 -1.02
N SER A 130 -11.11 -7.88 -0.41
CA SER A 130 -11.38 -6.49 -0.81
C SER A 130 -10.28 -5.48 -0.49
N HIS A 131 -9.29 -5.86 0.31
CA HIS A 131 -8.10 -5.08 0.58
C HIS A 131 -6.97 -5.32 -0.42
N LEU A 132 -7.07 -6.32 -1.31
CA LEU A 132 -6.04 -6.64 -2.30
C LEU A 132 -6.35 -6.02 -3.67
N ASP A 133 -5.42 -5.20 -4.18
CA ASP A 133 -5.44 -4.67 -5.55
C ASP A 133 -4.28 -5.26 -6.37
N ILE A 134 -4.53 -5.49 -7.66
CA ILE A 134 -3.57 -6.03 -8.62
C ILE A 134 -3.11 -4.91 -9.54
N CYS A 135 -1.79 -4.72 -9.67
CA CYS A 135 -1.20 -3.72 -10.53
C CYS A 135 -0.44 -4.39 -11.67
N ASP A 136 -0.91 -4.22 -12.90
CA ASP A 136 -0.20 -4.67 -14.10
C ASP A 136 0.95 -3.71 -14.44
N VAL A 137 2.18 -4.19 -14.35
CA VAL A 137 3.39 -3.39 -14.57
C VAL A 137 3.58 -2.98 -16.03
N GLN A 138 2.83 -3.57 -16.96
CA GLN A 138 2.81 -3.15 -18.37
C GLN A 138 1.94 -1.91 -18.59
N ASN A 139 1.01 -1.63 -17.68
CA ASN A 139 0.02 -0.57 -17.83
C ASN A 139 -0.29 0.10 -16.49
N LEU A 140 0.72 0.70 -15.85
CA LEU A 140 0.54 1.50 -14.65
C LEU A 140 0.10 2.93 -15.02
N PRO A 141 -1.10 3.40 -14.62
CA PRO A 141 -1.53 4.76 -14.88
C PRO A 141 -0.51 5.79 -14.34
N GLY A 142 -0.18 6.80 -15.15
CA GLY A 142 0.78 7.86 -14.78
C GLY A 142 2.26 7.46 -14.79
N ILE A 143 2.59 6.16 -14.83
CA ILE A 143 3.97 5.66 -14.88
C ILE A 143 4.30 5.05 -16.26
N GLY A 144 3.40 4.24 -16.81
CA GLY A 144 3.60 3.50 -18.06
C GLY A 144 4.07 2.06 -17.86
N ASP A 145 4.69 1.49 -18.89
CA ASP A 145 5.24 0.13 -18.88
C ASP A 145 6.61 0.11 -18.19
N VAL A 146 6.71 -0.66 -17.10
CA VAL A 146 7.96 -0.91 -16.36
C VAL A 146 8.36 -2.38 -16.38
N SER A 147 7.74 -3.21 -17.22
CA SER A 147 7.98 -4.66 -17.30
C SER A 147 9.41 -5.02 -17.72
N GLU A 148 10.09 -4.15 -18.46
CA GLU A 148 11.51 -4.33 -18.83
C GLU A 148 12.48 -4.00 -17.68
N SER A 149 12.00 -3.35 -16.62
CA SER A 149 12.82 -3.09 -15.44
C SER A 149 13.03 -4.35 -14.60
N PHE A 150 13.98 -4.30 -13.67
CA PHE A 150 14.26 -5.45 -12.82
C PHE A 150 13.06 -5.81 -11.94
N GLY A 151 12.49 -7.01 -12.09
CA GLY A 151 11.22 -7.39 -11.45
C GLY A 151 11.11 -7.05 -9.96
N MET A 152 12.21 -7.18 -9.19
CA MET A 152 12.23 -6.81 -7.76
C MET A 152 11.89 -5.35 -7.47
N THR A 153 11.99 -4.46 -8.47
CA THR A 153 11.76 -3.02 -8.31
C THR A 153 10.32 -2.59 -8.56
N TRP A 154 9.46 -3.43 -9.15
CA TRP A 154 8.08 -3.02 -9.47
C TRP A 154 7.26 -2.62 -8.23
N ARG A 155 7.54 -3.21 -7.07
CA ARG A 155 6.94 -2.82 -5.78
C ARG A 155 7.24 -1.38 -5.35
N PHE A 156 8.23 -0.72 -5.93
CA PHE A 156 8.52 0.70 -5.66
C PHE A 156 7.64 1.65 -6.48
N SER A 157 6.88 1.17 -7.46
CA SER A 157 5.95 2.02 -8.24
C SER A 157 4.90 2.72 -7.36
N ILE A 158 4.63 2.19 -6.16
CA ILE A 158 3.77 2.81 -5.16
C ILE A 158 4.22 4.22 -4.74
N MET A 159 5.52 4.51 -4.86
CA MET A 159 6.11 5.81 -4.53
C MET A 159 5.58 6.94 -5.41
N GLY A 160 5.07 6.62 -6.60
CA GLY A 160 4.49 7.60 -7.52
C GLY A 160 2.98 7.78 -7.38
N ASP A 161 2.34 7.10 -6.42
CA ASP A 161 0.87 7.09 -6.33
C ASP A 161 0.31 8.31 -5.59
N PRO A 162 -0.44 9.21 -6.26
CA PRO A 162 -0.91 10.45 -5.64
C PRO A 162 -2.00 10.24 -4.58
N LEU A 163 -2.59 9.04 -4.47
CA LEU A 163 -3.66 8.73 -3.51
C LEU A 163 -3.16 8.03 -2.25
N VAL A 164 -1.85 7.77 -2.16
CA VAL A 164 -1.24 7.01 -1.06
C VAL A 164 -0.51 7.97 -0.14
N ASP A 165 -0.89 7.98 1.13
CA ASP A 165 -0.21 8.80 2.16
C ASP A 165 0.93 8.02 2.80
N ARG A 166 0.76 6.70 2.96
CA ARG A 166 1.73 5.85 3.66
C ARG A 166 1.85 4.52 2.96
N TYR A 167 3.07 4.02 2.87
CA TYR A 167 3.27 2.71 2.29
C TYR A 167 4.45 1.96 2.89
N ILE A 168 4.32 0.63 2.91
CA ILE A 168 5.36 -0.30 3.31
C ILE A 168 5.74 -1.11 2.07
N VAL A 169 7.02 -1.15 1.73
CA VAL A 169 7.53 -1.99 0.64
C VAL A 169 8.14 -3.25 1.24
N ARG A 170 7.68 -4.43 0.81
CA ARG A 170 8.08 -5.73 1.38
C ARG A 170 8.45 -6.77 0.33
N ASP A 171 9.26 -7.72 0.73
CA ASP A 171 9.46 -8.99 0.01
C ASP A 171 8.25 -9.91 0.25
N LEU A 172 7.89 -10.72 -0.74
CA LEU A 172 6.73 -11.65 -0.65
C LEU A 172 7.02 -12.86 0.24
N ASP A 173 8.29 -13.21 0.42
CA ASP A 173 8.80 -14.31 1.23
C ASP A 173 9.22 -13.86 2.65
N ALA A 174 8.92 -12.62 3.03
CA ALA A 174 9.17 -12.06 4.36
C ALA A 174 7.90 -12.10 5.25
N PRO A 175 7.81 -13.01 6.23
CA PRO A 175 6.69 -13.06 7.17
C PRO A 175 6.53 -11.75 7.94
N ILE A 176 5.30 -11.41 8.30
CA ILE A 176 5.05 -10.25 9.14
C ILE A 176 5.30 -10.63 10.61
N ILE A 177 6.13 -9.87 11.33
CA ILE A 177 6.43 -10.13 12.76
C ILE A 177 6.01 -8.96 13.66
N GLN A 178 5.74 -9.22 14.94
CA GLN A 178 5.23 -8.16 15.83
C GLN A 178 6.24 -7.00 16.00
N ARG A 179 7.54 -7.30 16.07
CA ARG A 179 8.60 -6.30 16.25
C ARG A 179 8.57 -5.22 15.16
N GLU A 180 8.40 -5.61 13.90
CA GLU A 180 8.33 -4.63 12.80
C GLU A 180 7.02 -3.84 12.83
N VAL A 181 5.91 -4.44 13.27
CA VAL A 181 4.62 -3.75 13.40
C VAL A 181 4.71 -2.69 14.49
N ASP A 182 5.35 -3.00 15.61
CA ASP A 182 5.60 -2.06 16.69
C ASP A 182 6.47 -0.88 16.22
N ALA A 183 7.55 -1.17 15.48
CA ALA A 183 8.41 -0.14 14.90
C ALA A 183 7.67 0.75 13.88
N VAL A 184 6.87 0.16 12.98
CA VAL A 184 6.04 0.89 12.02
C VAL A 184 5.06 1.82 12.74
N ASN A 185 4.39 1.32 13.79
CA ASN A 185 3.45 2.11 14.57
C ASN A 185 4.15 3.27 15.29
N GLU A 186 5.34 3.04 15.85
CA GLU A 186 6.16 4.09 16.45
C GLU A 186 6.52 5.17 15.42
N TRP A 187 7.06 4.79 14.25
CA TRP A 187 7.42 5.75 13.20
C TRP A 187 6.23 6.59 12.73
N ILE A 188 5.07 5.95 12.54
CA ILE A 188 3.83 6.64 12.17
C ILE A 188 3.43 7.63 13.27
N SER A 189 3.53 7.24 14.55
CA SER A 189 3.19 8.11 15.68
C SER A 189 4.11 9.33 15.81
N LEU A 190 5.38 9.18 15.42
CA LEU A 190 6.38 10.24 15.43
C LEU A 190 6.37 11.09 14.15
N GLY A 191 5.54 10.75 13.16
CA GLY A 191 5.54 11.41 11.86
C GLY A 191 6.87 11.27 11.11
N THR A 192 7.65 10.23 11.40
CA THR A 192 9.00 10.05 10.85
C THR A 192 8.97 9.10 9.66
N VAL A 193 9.66 9.48 8.58
CA VAL A 193 9.97 8.60 7.45
C VAL A 193 11.24 7.83 7.79
N VAL A 194 11.16 6.49 7.82
CA VAL A 194 12.33 5.65 8.08
C VAL A 194 12.54 4.72 6.90
N LEU A 195 13.75 4.78 6.36
CA LEU A 195 14.34 3.78 5.49
C LEU A 195 15.20 2.86 6.37
N PRO A 196 14.72 1.69 6.83
CA PRO A 196 15.56 0.67 7.42
C PRO A 196 16.61 0.21 6.39
N LEU A 197 17.75 0.88 6.38
CA LEU A 197 18.97 0.39 5.77
C LEU A 197 19.76 -0.28 6.88
N TYR A 198 19.83 -1.61 6.82
CA TYR A 198 20.79 -2.51 7.47
C TYR A 198 21.69 -1.88 8.57
N GLU A 199 21.49 -2.30 9.82
CA GLU A 199 22.47 -2.09 10.91
C GLU A 199 23.13 -3.43 11.30
N GLY A 200 23.37 -4.32 10.34
CA GLY A 200 24.14 -5.53 10.60
C GLY A 200 25.62 -5.23 10.87
N PRO A 201 26.36 -6.18 11.48
CA PRO A 201 27.78 -6.02 11.75
C PRO A 201 28.57 -5.78 10.45
N PRO A 202 29.71 -5.05 10.51
CA PRO A 202 30.47 -4.71 9.32
C PRO A 202 30.77 -5.96 8.48
N PRO A 203 30.66 -5.88 7.15
CA PRO A 203 30.89 -7.03 6.30
C PRO A 203 32.27 -7.62 6.59
N SER A 204 32.34 -8.95 6.65
CA SER A 204 33.60 -9.67 6.76
C SER A 204 34.59 -9.16 5.70
N PRO A 205 35.92 -9.16 5.96
CA PRO A 205 36.94 -8.52 5.09
C PRO A 205 36.98 -9.00 3.62
N LEU A 206 36.17 -9.99 3.26
CA LEU A 206 36.11 -10.64 1.96
C LEU A 206 35.15 -9.98 0.97
N CYS A 207 34.29 -9.03 1.38
CA CYS A 207 33.46 -8.23 0.46
C CYS A 207 34.08 -6.86 0.22
N ARG A 208 35.33 -6.85 -0.25
CA ARG A 208 36.11 -5.64 -0.54
C ARG A 208 36.36 -5.49 -2.04
N ASP A 209 35.33 -5.65 -2.86
CA ASP A 209 35.33 -5.06 -4.19
C ASP A 209 33.92 -5.00 -4.77
N GLY A 210 33.49 -3.81 -5.22
CA GLY A 210 32.21 -3.66 -5.93
C GLY A 210 31.28 -2.51 -5.53
N ARG A 211 31.82 -1.29 -5.37
CA ARG A 211 31.12 0.00 -5.51
C ARG A 211 30.07 0.39 -4.43
N ASP A 212 30.51 1.33 -3.60
CA ASP A 212 29.72 2.21 -2.74
C ASP A 212 28.40 2.68 -3.38
N VAL A 213 27.27 2.39 -2.72
CA VAL A 213 26.07 3.23 -2.81
C VAL A 213 26.03 4.14 -1.58
N GLY A 214 26.68 5.29 -1.74
CA GLY A 214 26.16 6.59 -1.33
C GLY A 214 25.76 6.78 0.13
N ARG A 215 26.69 7.33 0.89
CA ARG A 215 26.44 8.19 2.06
C ARG A 215 25.42 9.29 1.70
N MET A 216 24.15 9.14 2.08
CA MET A 216 23.20 10.25 2.18
C MET A 216 23.04 10.63 3.66
N GLN A 217 23.98 11.43 4.16
CA GLN A 217 23.75 12.23 5.35
C GLN A 217 23.05 13.53 4.92
N HIS A 218 21.92 13.81 5.54
CA HIS A 218 21.11 15.03 5.42
C HIS A 218 20.28 15.18 4.13
N LEU A 219 19.07 14.61 4.15
CA LEU A 219 17.93 15.16 3.42
C LEU A 219 16.69 15.11 4.31
N ALA A 220 16.53 16.15 5.12
CA ALA A 220 15.22 16.73 5.43
C ALA A 220 15.36 18.23 5.13
N PRO A 221 14.34 18.94 4.61
CA PRO A 221 13.12 18.50 3.92
C PRO A 221 13.22 18.79 2.41
N GLN A 222 12.63 17.96 1.55
CA GLN A 222 12.16 18.45 0.25
C GLN A 222 10.64 18.55 0.30
N GLN A 223 10.23 19.80 0.47
CA GLN A 223 8.92 20.33 0.26
C GLN A 223 8.56 20.16 -1.23
N ASP A 224 7.29 19.85 -1.49
CA ASP A 224 6.56 20.02 -2.76
C ASP A 224 6.20 18.78 -3.63
N GLN A 225 6.06 17.61 -3.02
CA GLN A 225 5.08 16.58 -3.43
C GLN A 225 4.53 15.94 -2.15
N GLY A 226 3.23 15.65 -2.11
CA GLY A 226 2.43 15.41 -0.90
C GLY A 226 3.08 14.50 0.17
N ASP A 227 2.67 14.72 1.41
CA ASP A 227 3.17 14.21 2.71
C ASP A 227 3.27 12.66 2.81
N GLN A 228 4.09 12.03 1.97
CA GLN A 228 4.21 10.58 1.85
C GLN A 228 5.26 10.00 2.80
N THR A 229 4.86 9.01 3.61
CA THR A 229 5.77 8.27 4.48
C THR A 229 6.18 6.92 3.87
N LEU A 230 7.48 6.80 3.54
CA LEU A 230 8.13 5.58 3.04
C LEU A 230 8.61 4.70 4.20
N ILE A 231 8.28 3.40 4.15
CA ILE A 231 8.81 2.36 5.04
C ILE A 231 9.32 1.20 4.19
N ILE A 232 10.63 0.92 4.20
CA ILE A 232 11.22 -0.24 3.48
C ILE A 232 11.61 -1.31 4.49
N LEU A 233 11.01 -2.50 4.41
CA LEU A 233 11.40 -3.63 5.26
C LEU A 233 12.08 -4.68 4.36
N ARG A 234 13.41 -4.86 4.53
CA ARG A 234 14.18 -5.94 3.89
C ARG A 234 14.52 -7.05 4.90
N GLN A 235 14.47 -8.30 4.43
CA GLN A 235 14.48 -9.51 5.26
C GLN A 235 15.84 -9.93 5.86
N GLU A 236 16.97 -9.31 5.53
CA GLU A 236 18.29 -9.89 5.88
C GLU A 236 18.60 -10.01 7.40
N GLU A 237 17.70 -9.62 8.31
CA GLU A 237 17.93 -9.68 9.76
C GLU A 237 16.99 -10.60 10.57
N ILE A 238 16.13 -11.43 9.96
CA ILE A 238 15.21 -12.30 10.75
C ILE A 238 15.79 -13.70 11.04
N TRP A 239 17.01 -14.01 10.56
CA TRP A 239 17.72 -15.27 10.86
C TRP A 239 19.08 -15.10 11.56
N ARG A 240 19.27 -14.03 12.34
CA ARG A 240 20.39 -13.91 13.29
C ARG A 240 19.92 -13.58 14.69
#